data_AF-A0A958YRS4-F1
#
_entry.id   AF-A0A958YRS4-F1
#
_cell.length_a   1.000
_cell.length_b   1.000
_cell.length_c   1.000
_cell.angle_alpha   90.00
_cell.angle_beta   90.00
_cell.angle_gamma   90.00
#
_symmetry.space_group_name_H-M   'P 1'
#
loop_
_entity.id
_entity.type
_entity.pdbx_description
1 polymer ?
#
loop_
_entity_poly.entity_id
_entity_poly.type
_entity_poly.pdbx_seq_one_letter_code
_entity_poly.pdbx_strand_id
1 'polypeptide(L)' 'MVKVNQVKIGDNLPLVLIAGPCVVENREITLSTAERIIELTNKLNVPFIFKS' A
#
# COMPACT_ATOMS: atom_id res chain seq x y z
N MET A 1 10.07 -6.50 -14.83
CA MET A 1 9.32 -6.89 -13.61
C MET A 1 10.24 -6.74 -12.39
N VAL A 2 9.80 -6.02 -11.38
CA VAL A 2 10.48 -5.82 -10.09
C VAL A 2 9.65 -6.51 -9.00
N LYS A 3 10.30 -7.16 -8.03
CA LYS A 3 9.63 -7.82 -6.90
C LYS A 3 10.00 -7.12 -5.60
N VAL A 4 8.99 -6.67 -4.85
CA VAL A 4 9.13 -6.08 -3.51
C VAL A 4 8.39 -6.98 -2.53
N ASN A 5 9.15 -7.79 -1.78
CA ASN A 5 8.59 -8.85 -0.94
C ASN A 5 7.63 -9.76 -1.75
N GLN A 6 6.33 -9.74 -1.46
CA GLN A 6 5.33 -10.55 -2.16
C GLN A 6 4.69 -9.82 -3.36
N VAL A 7 4.92 -8.52 -3.51
CA VAL A 7 4.33 -7.68 -4.55
C VAL A 7 5.20 -7.70 -5.81
N LYS A 8 4.60 -7.91 -6.98
CA LYS A 8 5.26 -7.88 -8.30
C LYS A 8 4.80 -6.65 -9.07
N ILE A 9 5.73 -5.87 -9.60
CA ILE A 9 5.49 -4.60 -10.30
C ILE A 9 6.07 -4.69 -11.72
N GLY A 10 5.31 -4.26 -12.73
CA GLY A 10 5.77 -4.21 -14.12
C GLY A 10 4.61 -4.27 -15.11
N ASP A 11 4.93 -4.17 -16.40
CA ASP A 11 3.94 -4.23 -17.47
C ASP A 11 3.17 -5.56 -17.48
N ASN A 12 1.90 -5.51 -17.88
CA ASN A 12 0.96 -6.63 -17.91
C ASN A 12 0.71 -7.33 -16.54
N LEU A 13 1.00 -6.65 -15.43
CA LEU A 13 0.63 -7.08 -14.08
C LEU A 13 -0.50 -6.22 -13.51
N PRO A 14 -1.25 -6.70 -12.49
CA PRO A 14 -2.23 -5.87 -11.80
C PRO A 14 -1.61 -4.57 -11.26
N LEU A 15 -2.39 -3.49 -11.29
CA LEU A 15 -1.98 -2.21 -10.73
C LEU A 15 -1.63 -2.37 -9.24
N VAL A 16 -0.45 -1.88 -8.85
CA VAL A 16 -0.03 -1.83 -7.45
C VAL A 16 -0.28 -0.43 -6.91
N LEU A 17 -1.00 -0.32 -5.80
CA LEU A 17 -1.21 0.93 -5.09
C LEU A 17 -0.04 1.19 -4.13
N ILE A 18 0.59 2.36 -4.25
CA ILE A 18 1.55 2.87 -3.27
C ILE A 18 0.93 4.11 -2.64
N ALA A 19 0.52 4.02 -1.37
CA ALA A 19 -0.25 5.08 -0.73
C ALA A 19 -0.03 5.16 0.79
N GLY A 20 -0.30 6.35 1.33
CA GLY A 20 -0.28 6.69 2.75
C GLY A 20 -0.03 8.19 2.92
N PRO A 21 0.18 8.69 4.15
CA PRO A 21 0.38 10.12 4.40
C PRO A 21 1.67 10.63 3.74
N CYS A 22 1.81 11.95 3.59
CA CYS A 22 3.02 12.53 3.00
C CYS A 22 4.23 12.50 3.95
N VAL A 23 4.00 12.34 5.26
CA VAL A 23 5.00 12.34 6.32
C VAL A 23 4.53 11.45 7.47
N VAL A 24 5.47 10.89 8.24
CA VAL A 24 5.18 10.22 9.52
C VAL A 24 4.98 11.28 10.60
N GLU A 25 3.72 11.67 10.86
CA GLU A 25 3.38 12.66 11.88
C GLU A 25 3.53 12.10 13.30
N ASN A 26 2.86 10.98 13.57
CA ASN A 26 2.96 10.22 14.80
C ASN A 26 2.46 8.79 14.59
N ARG A 27 2.72 7.92 15.58
CA ARG A 27 2.40 6.49 15.51
C ARG A 27 0.91 6.22 15.27
N GLU A 28 0.01 6.95 15.92
CA GLU A 28 -1.43 6.71 15.89
C GLU A 28 -2.02 7.06 14.52
N ILE A 29 -1.69 8.24 14.00
CA ILE A 29 -2.14 8.69 12.66
C ILE A 29 -1.58 7.78 11.57
N THR A 30 -0.30 7.40 11.65
CA THR A 30 0.33 6.52 10.65
C THR A 30 -0.30 5.13 10.64
N LEU A 31 -0.51 4.51 11.82
CA LEU A 31 -1.09 3.17 11.89
C LEU A 31 -2.56 3.15 11.50
N SER A 32 -3.37 4.11 11.98
CA SER A 32 -4.79 4.19 11.61
C SER A 32 -4.98 4.42 10.10
N THR A 33 -4.11 5.22 9.48
CA THR A 33 -4.11 5.41 8.02
C THR A 33 -3.74 4.12 7.29
N ALA A 34 -2.70 3.41 7.74
CA ALA A 34 -2.28 2.15 7.15
C ALA A 34 -3.38 1.08 7.24
N GLU A 35 -4.01 0.94 8.41
CA GLU A 35 -5.13 0.01 8.67
C GLU A 35 -6.29 0.29 7.72
N ARG A 36 -6.67 1.56 7.57
CA ARG A 36 -7.80 1.92 6.71
C ARG A 36 -7.55 1.61 5.25
N ILE A 37 -6.33 1.89 4.75
CA ILE A 37 -5.98 1.63 3.35
C ILE A 37 -5.88 0.12 3.11
N ILE A 38 -5.25 -0.64 4.00
CA ILE A 38 -5.08 -2.09 3.78
C ILE A 38 -6.41 -2.85 3.81
N GLU A 39 -7.37 -2.42 4.64
CA GLU A 39 -8.73 -2.95 4.60
C GLU A 39 -9.40 -2.77 3.23
N LEU A 40 -9.23 -1.59 2.62
CA LEU A 40 -9.81 -1.28 1.32
C LEU A 40 -9.13 -2.06 0.20
N THR A 41 -7.79 -2.11 0.19
CA THR A 41 -7.04 -2.81 -0.84
C THR A 41 -7.27 -4.32 -0.79
N ASN A 42 -7.43 -4.90 0.41
CA ASN A 42 -7.80 -6.30 0.57
C ASN A 42 -9.21 -6.58 0.01
N LYS A 43 -10.19 -5.73 0.30
CA LYS A 43 -11.56 -5.87 -0.24
C LYS A 43 -11.60 -5.79 -1.77
N LEU A 44 -10.74 -4.96 -2.36
CA LEU A 44 -10.68 -4.74 -3.80
C LEU A 44 -9.68 -5.66 -4.54
N ASN A 45 -8.97 -6.53 -3.82
CA ASN A 45 -7.87 -7.35 -4.35
C ASN A 45 -6.79 -6.54 -5.09
N VAL A 46 -6.45 -5.36 -4.55
CA VAL A 46 -5.40 -4.49 -5.09
C VAL A 46 -4.10 -4.73 -4.32
N PRO A 47 -2.99 -5.12 -4.98
CA PRO A 47 -1.69 -5.19 -4.33
C PRO A 47 -1.28 -3.83 -3.78
N PHE A 48 -0.77 -3.79 -2.55
CA PHE A 48 -0.56 -2.55 -1.81
C PHE A 48 0.83 -2.49 -1.16
N ILE A 49 1.44 -1.30 -1.21
CA ILE A 49 2.64 -0.93 -0.46
C ILE A 49 2.32 0.36 0.30
N PHE A 50 2.43 0.34 1.62
CA PHE A 50 2.26 1.54 2.44
C PHE A 50 3.44 2.50 2.25
N LYS A 51 3.17 3.80 2.11
CA LYS A 51 4.14 4.88 2.01
C LYS A 51 3.88 5.92 3.11
N SER A 52 4.94 6.48 3.70
CA SER A 52 4.87 7.77 4.41
C SER A 52 6.02 8.71 4.02
#